data_AF-A0A7J8P8F7-F1
#
_entry.id   AF-A0A7J8P8F7-F1
#
_cell.length_a   1.000
_cell.length_b   1.000
_cell.length_c   1.000
_cell.angle_alpha   90.00
_cell.angle_beta   90.00
_cell.angle_gamma   90.00
#
_symmetry.space_group_name_H-M   'P 1'
#
loop_
_entity.id
_entity.type
_entity.pdbx_description
1 polymer ?
#
loop_
_entity_poly.entity_id
_entity_poly.type
_entity_poly.pdbx_seq_one_letter_code
_entity_poly.pdbx_strand_id
1 'polypeptide(L)'
;MVVTSGAGVHDDSNNYDREKELKAFDNSKAGVKGLVDAGITKVPRMFIRSDISSNTLETTKKTQYKIPVIDLQGIEDDPRRHKEISDQVRHASETWGFFQIVNHGITVSVLEEMKDGVRRFFEQDTEVKKKYYARESGSRFRYQSNFDLYTAPFANWRDTCFCMMAPDPPQPQELPEVLR
;
A
#
# COMPACT_ATOMS: atom_id res chain seq x y z
N MET A 1 19.31 -8.81 10.84
CA MET A 1 18.47 -8.05 11.79
C MET A 1 19.43 -7.43 12.79
N VAL A 2 19.66 -6.12 12.74
CA VAL A 2 20.44 -5.46 13.78
C VAL A 2 19.47 -5.18 14.92
N VAL A 3 19.51 -6.03 15.94
CA VAL A 3 18.80 -5.82 17.20
C VAL A 3 19.67 -4.87 18.02
N THR A 4 19.25 -3.63 18.22
CA THR A 4 19.88 -2.73 19.19
C THR A 4 19.09 -2.78 20.49
N SER A 5 19.60 -3.61 21.42
CA SER A 5 19.25 -3.55 22.84
C SER A 5 19.60 -2.18 23.42
N GLY A 6 18.74 -1.65 24.29
CA GLY A 6 18.88 -0.32 24.84
C GLY A 6 20.09 -0.13 25.76
N ALA A 7 20.85 0.94 25.50
CA ALA A 7 21.53 1.78 26.49
C ALA A 7 22.05 3.04 25.77
N GLY A 8 21.82 4.22 26.36
CA GLY A 8 22.55 5.45 26.07
C GLY A 8 22.14 6.20 24.79
N VAL A 9 21.66 7.43 24.96
CA VAL A 9 21.54 8.40 23.87
C VAL A 9 22.95 8.86 23.49
N HIS A 10 23.49 8.31 22.41
CA HIS A 10 24.44 8.99 21.55
C HIS A 10 23.77 9.20 20.20
N ASP A 11 23.52 10.45 19.85
CA ASP A 11 23.16 10.84 18.49
C ASP A 11 24.40 10.74 17.61
N ASP A 12 24.59 9.58 16.98
CA ASP A 12 25.54 9.39 15.88
C ASP A 12 24.97 10.05 14.60
N SER A 13 24.76 11.35 14.63
CA SER A 13 24.37 12.13 13.43
C SER A 13 25.45 12.11 12.35
N ASN A 14 26.70 11.76 12.68
CA ASN A 14 27.83 11.74 11.75
C ASN A 14 28.08 10.41 11.00
N ASN A 15 27.31 9.34 11.24
CA ASN A 15 27.59 8.02 10.61
C ASN A 15 26.35 7.28 10.08
N TYR A 16 25.31 8.02 9.66
CA TYR A 16 24.14 7.40 9.03
C TYR A 16 24.45 6.98 7.59
N ASP A 17 24.66 5.68 7.40
CA ASP A 17 24.78 5.06 6.09
C ASP A 17 23.40 4.55 5.62
N ARG A 18 22.70 5.40 4.86
CA ARG A 18 21.38 5.07 4.28
C ARG A 18 21.44 3.86 3.37
N GLU A 19 22.49 3.72 2.57
CA GLU A 19 22.60 2.62 1.59
C GLU A 19 22.70 1.28 2.31
N LYS A 20 23.48 1.22 3.38
CA LYS A 20 23.56 0.03 4.25
C LYS A 20 22.23 -0.29 4.93
N GLU A 21 21.51 0.72 5.41
CA GLU A 21 20.18 0.52 6.03
C GLU A 21 19.18 -0.06 5.01
N LEU A 22 19.10 0.53 3.80
CA LEU A 22 18.23 0.03 2.73
C LEU A 22 18.57 -1.40 2.31
N LYS A 23 19.86 -1.72 2.12
CA LYS A 23 20.30 -3.07 1.76
C LYS A 23 19.96 -4.07 2.86
N ALA A 24 20.16 -3.72 4.13
CA ALA A 24 19.81 -4.60 5.25
C ALA A 24 18.31 -4.88 5.31
N PHE A 25 17.48 -3.86 5.06
CA PHE A 25 16.02 -3.98 4.99
C PHE A 25 15.59 -4.85 3.80
N ASP A 26 16.08 -4.56 2.60
CA ASP A 26 15.72 -5.29 1.38
C ASP A 26 16.17 -6.76 1.44
N ASN A 27 17.40 -7.02 1.91
CA ASN A 27 17.93 -8.37 2.08
C ASN A 27 17.16 -9.19 3.12
N SER A 28 16.56 -8.52 4.11
CA SER A 28 15.70 -9.22 5.08
C SER A 28 14.47 -9.81 4.42
N LYS A 29 13.98 -9.17 3.34
CA LYS A 29 12.72 -9.46 2.66
C LYS A 29 11.50 -9.49 3.60
N ALA A 30 11.64 -9.06 4.85
CA ALA A 30 10.59 -9.16 5.86
C ALA A 30 9.57 -8.02 5.74
N GLY A 31 9.97 -6.94 5.06
CA GLY A 31 9.16 -5.75 4.88
C GLY A 31 8.93 -4.97 6.18
N VAL A 32 8.05 -3.97 6.10
CA VAL A 32 7.67 -3.12 7.23
C VAL A 32 6.96 -3.94 8.30
N LYS A 33 6.09 -4.89 7.91
CA LYS A 33 5.45 -5.78 8.89
C LYS A 33 6.47 -6.59 9.67
N GLY A 34 7.52 -7.09 9.02
CA GLY A 34 8.60 -7.79 9.71
C GLY A 34 9.34 -6.93 10.75
N LEU A 35 9.44 -5.61 10.53
CA LEU A 35 9.96 -4.68 11.54
C LEU A 35 8.97 -4.50 12.71
N VAL A 36 7.68 -4.37 12.41
CA VAL A 36 6.62 -4.25 13.43
C VAL A 36 6.55 -5.51 14.30
N ASP A 37 6.54 -6.69 13.68
CA ASP A 37 6.49 -8.00 14.35
C ASP A 37 7.75 -8.22 15.21
N ALA A 38 8.90 -7.62 14.84
CA ALA A 38 10.13 -7.65 15.63
C ALA A 38 10.12 -6.68 16.84
N GLY A 39 9.04 -5.90 17.03
CA GLY A 39 8.85 -5.05 18.20
C GLY A 39 9.80 -3.84 18.25
N ILE A 40 10.16 -3.28 17.10
CA ILE A 40 11.01 -2.09 17.07
C ILE A 40 10.38 -0.94 17.87
N THR A 41 11.21 -0.22 18.62
CA THR A 41 10.77 0.90 19.46
C THR A 41 11.01 2.27 18.80
N LYS A 42 11.73 2.29 17.68
CA LYS A 42 12.02 3.48 16.88
C LYS A 42 11.83 3.18 15.40
N VAL A 43 11.22 4.12 14.68
CA VAL A 43 11.10 4.05 13.21
C VAL A 43 12.48 4.30 12.59
N PRO A 44 12.98 3.41 11.71
CA PRO A 44 14.24 3.62 10.99
C PRO A 44 14.29 4.93 10.21
N ARG A 45 15.47 5.55 10.14
CA ARG A 45 15.63 6.90 9.56
C ARG A 45 15.20 6.95 8.09
N MET A 46 15.37 5.88 7.32
CA MET A 46 14.92 5.81 5.93
C MET A 46 13.41 6.04 5.72
N PHE A 47 12.55 5.88 6.73
CA PHE A 47 11.11 6.14 6.63
C PHE A 47 10.68 7.53 7.13
N ILE A 48 11.59 8.29 7.74
CA ILE A 48 11.28 9.59 8.33
C ILE A 48 11.37 10.66 7.24
N ARG A 49 10.23 11.25 6.91
CA ARG A 49 10.13 12.39 5.98
C ARG A 49 10.50 13.68 6.67
N SER A 50 11.71 14.18 6.42
CA SER A 50 12.17 15.48 6.95
C SER A 50 11.62 16.68 6.19
N ASP A 51 11.02 16.46 5.01
CA ASP A 51 10.42 17.49 4.16
C ASP A 51 9.01 17.90 4.60
N ILE A 52 8.37 17.10 5.46
CA ILE A 52 7.07 17.44 6.05
C ILE A 52 7.34 18.24 7.32
N SER A 53 7.19 19.56 7.24
CA SER A 53 7.19 20.41 8.44
C SER A 53 6.00 20.02 9.33
N SER A 54 6.20 20.00 10.65
CA SER A 54 5.12 19.80 11.63
C SER A 54 3.92 20.74 11.43
N ASN A 55 4.16 21.91 10.82
CA ASN A 55 3.14 22.92 10.51
C ASN A 55 2.15 22.48 9.42
N THR A 56 2.48 21.51 8.57
CA THR A 56 1.56 21.00 7.52
C THR A 56 0.41 20.20 8.13
N LEU A 57 0.62 19.61 9.31
CA LEU A 57 -0.43 18.90 10.06
C LEU A 57 -1.35 19.86 10.82
N GLU A 58 -0.91 21.09 11.13
CA GLU A 58 -1.68 22.09 11.88
C GLU A 58 -2.63 22.93 11.02
N THR A 59 -2.56 22.84 9.69
CA THR A 59 -3.51 23.52 8.79
C THR A 59 -4.79 22.72 8.54
N THR A 60 -5.48 22.29 9.59
CA THR A 60 -6.92 21.96 9.48
C THR A 60 -7.74 23.20 9.81
N LYS A 61 -7.62 24.25 8.98
CA LYS A 61 -8.80 25.09 8.76
C LYS A 61 -9.88 24.13 8.28
N LYS A 62 -10.98 23.97 9.04
CA LYS A 62 -12.10 23.07 8.71
C LYS A 62 -12.77 23.52 7.41
N THR A 63 -12.11 23.31 6.28
CA THR A 63 -12.74 23.35 4.98
C THR A 63 -13.49 22.04 4.83
N GLN A 64 -14.82 22.12 4.89
CA GLN A 64 -15.69 20.95 4.75
C GLN A 64 -15.75 20.54 3.27
N TYR A 65 -14.63 20.07 2.73
CA TYR A 65 -14.61 19.45 1.41
C TYR A 65 -15.29 18.07 1.51
N LYS A 66 -16.34 17.87 0.72
CA LYS A 66 -17.01 16.58 0.58
C LYS A 66 -16.54 15.95 -0.73
N ILE A 67 -15.82 14.83 -0.63
CA ILE A 67 -15.43 14.03 -1.80
C ILE A 67 -16.74 13.61 -2.52
N PRO A 68 -16.85 13.78 -3.84
CA PRO A 68 -18.02 13.35 -4.59
C PRO A 68 -18.30 11.86 -4.38
N VAL A 69 -19.58 11.51 -4.21
CA VAL A 69 -20.04 10.12 -4.16
C VAL A 69 -20.99 9.92 -5.34
N ILE A 70 -20.68 8.94 -6.18
CA ILE A 70 -21.45 8.60 -7.38
C ILE A 70 -22.16 7.28 -7.12
N ASP A 71 -23.48 7.31 -7.22
CA ASP A 71 -24.33 6.13 -7.11
C ASP A 71 -24.51 5.50 -8.49
N LEU A 72 -24.17 4.21 -8.64
CA LEU A 72 -24.34 3.47 -9.91
C LEU A 72 -25.69 2.73 -10.00
N GLN A 73 -26.57 2.86 -9.01
CA GLN A 73 -27.88 2.22 -9.05
C GLN A 73 -28.67 2.67 -10.29
N GLY A 74 -29.18 1.68 -11.04
CA GLY A 74 -29.98 1.88 -12.25
C GLY A 74 -29.16 2.25 -13.49
N ILE A 75 -27.82 2.13 -13.47
CA ILE A 75 -26.97 2.48 -14.62
C ILE A 75 -27.27 1.64 -15.87
N GLU A 76 -27.65 0.37 -15.69
CA GLU A 76 -27.96 -0.55 -16.80
C GLU A 76 -29.44 -0.49 -17.23
N ASP A 77 -30.31 0.05 -16.39
CA ASP A 77 -31.77 -0.05 -16.55
C ASP A 77 -32.37 1.14 -17.32
N ASP A 78 -31.80 2.35 -17.20
CA ASP A 78 -32.34 3.59 -17.79
C ASP A 78 -31.25 4.39 -18.54
N PRO A 79 -31.38 4.61 -19.86
CA PRO A 79 -30.45 5.44 -20.63
C PRO A 79 -30.29 6.87 -20.11
N ARG A 80 -31.34 7.46 -19.52
CA ARG A 80 -31.24 8.80 -18.91
C ARG A 80 -30.37 8.75 -17.67
N ARG A 81 -30.62 7.79 -16.78
CA ARG A 81 -29.79 7.54 -15.59
C ARG A 81 -28.34 7.25 -15.95
N HIS A 82 -28.08 6.44 -16.98
CA HIS A 82 -26.73 6.16 -17.48
C HIS A 82 -26.01 7.44 -17.91
N LYS A 83 -26.71 8.33 -18.64
CA LYS A 83 -26.15 9.63 -19.04
C LYS A 83 -25.85 10.51 -17.82
N GLU A 84 -26.77 10.61 -16.87
CA GLU A 84 -26.56 11.38 -15.63
C GLU A 84 -25.34 10.90 -14.84
N ILE A 85 -25.18 9.58 -14.68
CA ILE A 85 -24.00 8.99 -14.02
C ILE A 85 -22.73 9.32 -14.79
N SER A 86 -22.75 9.18 -16.12
CA SER A 86 -21.61 9.51 -16.98
C SER A 86 -21.19 10.98 -16.84
N ASP A 87 -22.16 11.89 -16.78
CA ASP A 87 -21.93 13.32 -16.58
C ASP A 87 -21.37 13.61 -15.17
N GLN A 88 -21.84 12.90 -14.13
CA GLN A 88 -21.28 12.99 -12.77
C GLN A 88 -19.82 12.49 -12.72
N VAL A 89 -19.52 11.37 -13.36
CA VAL A 89 -18.15 10.82 -13.44
C VAL A 89 -17.22 11.80 -14.16
N ARG A 90 -17.66 12.35 -15.30
CA ARG A 90 -16.89 13.38 -16.02
C ARG A 90 -16.62 14.58 -15.11
N HIS A 91 -17.66 15.15 -14.51
CA HIS A 91 -17.54 16.34 -13.68
C HIS A 91 -16.60 16.10 -12.48
N ALA A 92 -16.75 14.98 -11.77
CA ALA A 92 -15.88 14.64 -10.64
C ALA A 92 -14.43 14.42 -11.08
N SER A 93 -14.21 13.81 -12.24
CA SER A 93 -12.87 13.62 -12.80
C SER A 93 -12.21 14.95 -13.15
N GLU A 94 -12.94 15.88 -13.78
CA GLU A 94 -12.43 17.18 -14.21
C GLU A 94 -12.18 18.15 -13.04
N THR A 95 -13.01 18.09 -12.00
CA THR A 95 -12.97 19.08 -10.90
C THR A 95 -12.25 18.58 -9.66
N TRP A 96 -12.29 17.27 -9.38
CA TRP A 96 -11.67 16.67 -8.19
C TRP A 96 -10.52 15.73 -8.52
N GLY A 97 -10.57 15.04 -9.67
CA GLY A 97 -9.65 13.93 -9.99
C GLY A 97 -9.82 12.70 -9.09
N PHE A 98 -10.82 12.69 -8.20
CA PHE A 98 -11.10 11.61 -7.26
C PHE A 98 -12.57 11.63 -6.81
N PHE A 99 -13.19 10.45 -6.67
CA PHE A 99 -14.57 10.28 -6.21
C PHE A 99 -14.76 8.87 -5.63
N GLN A 100 -15.82 8.69 -4.86
CA GLN A 100 -16.26 7.39 -4.36
C GLN A 100 -17.40 6.86 -5.21
N ILE A 101 -17.51 5.54 -5.32
CA ILE A 101 -18.59 4.86 -6.03
C ILE A 101 -19.36 4.00 -5.03
N VAL A 102 -20.70 4.06 -5.08
CA VAL A 102 -21.60 3.16 -4.33
C VAL A 102 -22.55 2.44 -5.28
N ASN A 103 -23.17 1.35 -4.81
CA ASN A 103 -24.05 0.50 -5.61
C ASN A 103 -23.39 0.00 -6.91
N HIS A 104 -22.09 -0.30 -6.86
CA HIS A 104 -21.26 -0.71 -7.99
C HIS A 104 -21.46 -2.18 -8.45
N GLY A 105 -22.48 -2.88 -7.96
CA GLY A 105 -22.78 -4.26 -8.33
C GLY A 105 -21.89 -5.34 -7.69
N ILE A 106 -20.65 -5.02 -7.30
CA ILE A 106 -19.80 -5.95 -6.53
C ILE A 106 -20.39 -6.20 -5.13
N THR A 107 -20.61 -7.47 -4.78
CA THR A 107 -21.19 -7.84 -3.49
C THR A 107 -20.23 -7.53 -2.33
N VAL A 108 -20.81 -7.19 -1.17
CA VAL A 108 -20.02 -6.92 0.05
C VAL A 108 -19.18 -8.13 0.46
N SER A 109 -19.69 -9.35 0.26
CA SER A 109 -18.95 -10.58 0.59
C SER A 109 -17.62 -10.68 -0.17
N VAL A 110 -17.61 -10.36 -1.48
CA VAL A 110 -16.38 -10.38 -2.30
C VAL A 110 -15.36 -9.35 -1.79
N LEU A 111 -15.82 -8.17 -1.37
CA LEU A 111 -14.94 -7.13 -0.81
C LEU A 111 -14.30 -7.57 0.52
N GLU A 112 -15.08 -8.20 1.40
CA GLU A 112 -14.57 -8.70 2.68
C GLU A 112 -13.63 -9.90 2.48
N GLU A 113 -13.97 -10.85 1.61
CA GLU A 113 -13.10 -11.98 1.27
C GLU A 113 -11.75 -11.52 0.67
N MET A 114 -11.75 -10.49 -0.18
CA MET A 114 -10.53 -9.87 -0.70
C MET A 114 -9.67 -9.28 0.43
N LYS A 115 -10.28 -8.51 1.35
CA LYS A 115 -9.57 -7.92 2.51
C LYS A 115 -8.98 -9.01 3.40
N ASP A 116 -9.74 -10.07 3.66
CA ASP A 116 -9.31 -11.19 4.49
C ASP A 116 -8.24 -12.04 3.82
N GLY A 117 -8.29 -12.25 2.50
CA GLY A 117 -7.21 -12.87 1.74
C GLY A 117 -5.89 -12.11 1.89
N VAL A 118 -5.89 -10.79 1.66
CA VAL A 118 -4.70 -9.95 1.80
C VAL A 118 -4.16 -9.97 3.24
N ARG A 119 -5.04 -9.89 4.25
CA ARG A 119 -4.64 -10.04 5.66
C ARG A 119 -3.98 -11.38 5.92
N ARG A 120 -4.62 -12.49 5.51
CA ARG A 120 -4.08 -13.85 5.66
C ARG A 120 -2.69 -13.96 5.04
N PHE A 121 -2.46 -13.39 3.86
CA PHE A 121 -1.13 -13.34 3.23
C PHE A 121 -0.10 -12.62 4.10
N PHE A 122 -0.41 -11.42 4.59
CA PHE A 122 0.56 -10.66 5.38
C PHE A 122 0.80 -11.23 6.78
N GLU A 123 -0.16 -11.93 7.37
CA GLU A 123 0.00 -12.63 8.65
C GLU A 123 0.77 -13.96 8.54
N GLN A 124 1.11 -14.43 7.34
CA GLN A 124 1.98 -15.61 7.22
C GLN A 124 3.40 -15.32 7.71
N ASP A 125 4.09 -16.38 8.11
CA ASP A 125 5.51 -16.35 8.43
C ASP A 125 6.34 -15.69 7.32
N THR A 126 7.36 -14.95 7.73
CA THR A 126 8.26 -14.25 6.81
C THR A 126 8.89 -15.19 5.77
N GLU A 127 9.24 -16.42 6.17
CA GLU A 127 9.83 -17.42 5.25
C GLU A 127 8.86 -17.90 4.17
N VAL A 128 7.54 -17.92 4.46
CA VAL A 128 6.53 -18.25 3.46
C VAL A 128 6.36 -17.11 2.49
N LYS A 129 6.22 -15.87 3.00
CA LYS A 129 6.07 -14.68 2.16
C LYS A 129 7.27 -14.52 1.24
N LYS A 130 8.50 -14.65 1.74
CA LYS A 130 9.79 -14.52 1.02
C LYS A 130 9.84 -15.20 -0.35
N LYS A 131 9.12 -16.31 -0.54
CA LYS A 131 9.01 -17.03 -1.82
C LYS A 131 8.43 -16.16 -2.95
N TYR A 132 7.62 -15.17 -2.59
CA TYR A 132 6.97 -14.24 -3.50
C TYR A 132 7.69 -12.87 -3.54
N TYR A 133 8.84 -12.71 -2.86
CA TYR A 133 9.54 -11.42 -2.83
C TYR A 133 10.25 -11.17 -4.15
N ALA A 134 9.88 -10.10 -4.85
CA ALA A 134 10.55 -9.71 -6.07
C ALA A 134 10.57 -8.19 -6.22
N ARG A 135 11.72 -7.63 -6.62
CA ARG A 135 11.84 -6.23 -7.04
C ARG A 135 11.69 -6.06 -8.53
N GLU A 136 12.17 -7.04 -9.29
CA GLU A 136 12.13 -7.03 -10.75
C GLU A 136 10.75 -7.48 -11.26
N SER A 137 10.37 -6.95 -12.43
CA SER A 137 9.20 -7.42 -13.15
C SER A 137 9.48 -8.78 -13.78
N GLY A 138 8.67 -9.79 -13.44
CA GLY A 138 8.77 -11.11 -14.05
C GLY A 138 7.74 -12.09 -13.53
N SER A 139 7.45 -12.05 -12.23
CA SER A 139 6.37 -12.82 -11.62
C SER A 139 5.03 -12.08 -11.76
N ARG A 140 3.97 -12.82 -12.09
CA ARG A 140 2.59 -12.29 -12.15
C ARG A 140 2.11 -11.85 -10.78
N PHE A 141 2.39 -12.63 -9.75
CA PHE A 141 2.23 -12.25 -8.36
C PHE A 141 3.60 -11.96 -7.72
N ARG A 142 3.70 -10.86 -6.98
CA ARG A 142 4.86 -10.54 -6.16
C ARG A 142 4.44 -9.78 -4.92
N TYR A 143 5.23 -9.87 -3.85
CA TYR A 143 5.20 -8.86 -2.80
C TYR A 143 6.55 -8.17 -2.69
N GLN A 144 6.51 -6.92 -2.24
CA GLN A 144 7.69 -6.10 -2.05
C GLN A 144 7.37 -4.94 -1.11
N SER A 145 8.42 -4.36 -0.54
CA SER A 145 8.34 -3.15 0.27
C SER A 145 9.02 -2.03 -0.49
N ASN A 146 8.25 -1.01 -0.85
CA ASN A 146 8.66 0.14 -1.67
C ASN A 146 9.16 -0.21 -3.07
N PHE A 147 8.46 0.26 -4.11
CA PHE A 147 8.89 0.07 -5.49
C PHE A 147 10.21 0.81 -5.79
N ASP A 148 10.29 2.04 -5.33
CA ASP A 148 11.36 3.03 -5.52
C ASP A 148 12.36 3.09 -4.35
N LEU A 149 12.51 2.02 -3.57
CA LEU A 149 13.30 1.98 -2.33
C LEU A 149 14.71 2.63 -2.46
N TYR A 150 15.41 2.36 -3.55
CA TYR A 150 16.78 2.84 -3.77
C TYR A 150 16.86 4.23 -4.43
N THR A 151 15.77 4.71 -5.02
CA THR A 151 15.74 5.99 -5.77
C THR A 151 14.99 7.09 -5.05
N ALA A 152 13.99 6.74 -4.24
CA ALA A 152 13.24 7.69 -3.43
C ALA A 152 14.10 8.25 -2.28
N PRO A 153 13.89 9.52 -1.87
CA PRO A 153 14.59 10.11 -0.73
C PRO A 153 14.20 9.44 0.61
N PHE A 154 12.96 8.97 0.71
CA PHE A 154 12.42 8.28 1.88
C PHE A 154 11.60 7.06 1.43
N ALA A 155 11.66 5.99 2.21
CA ALA A 155 10.80 4.82 2.03
C ALA A 155 9.42 5.07 2.66
N ASN A 156 8.39 4.43 2.12
CA ASN A 156 7.04 4.40 2.71
C ASN A 156 6.94 3.32 3.78
N TRP A 157 6.22 3.62 4.85
CA TRP A 157 5.85 2.66 5.90
C TRP A 157 4.73 1.71 5.42
N ARG A 158 5.01 0.88 4.41
CA ARG A 158 4.05 0.02 3.74
C ARG A 158 4.71 -1.21 3.10
N ASP A 159 4.00 -2.32 3.12
CA ASP A 159 4.24 -3.49 2.27
C ASP A 159 3.16 -3.62 1.20
N THR A 160 3.50 -4.20 0.04
CA THR A 160 2.60 -4.29 -1.11
C THR A 160 2.68 -5.68 -1.74
N CYS A 161 1.54 -6.31 -1.97
CA CYS A 161 1.43 -7.38 -2.97
C CYS A 161 0.85 -6.82 -4.27
N PHE A 162 1.34 -7.31 -5.39
CA PHE A 162 0.91 -6.92 -6.73
C PHE A 162 0.62 -8.17 -7.54
N CYS A 163 -0.49 -8.15 -8.27
CA CYS A 163 -0.95 -9.27 -9.10
C CYS A 163 -1.37 -8.75 -10.48
N MET A 164 -0.68 -9.19 -11.52
CA MET A 164 -1.10 -8.92 -12.91
C MET A 164 -2.23 -9.87 -13.29
N MET A 165 -3.44 -9.33 -13.44
CA MET A 165 -4.64 -10.10 -13.79
C MET A 165 -4.99 -10.07 -15.29
N ALA A 166 -4.42 -9.12 -16.04
CA ALA A 166 -4.73 -8.90 -17.46
C ALA A 166 -3.43 -8.94 -18.31
N PRO A 167 -3.49 -9.36 -19.59
CA PRO A 167 -4.68 -9.87 -20.28
C PRO A 167 -5.12 -11.25 -19.79
N ASP A 168 -4.17 -12.06 -19.32
CA ASP A 168 -4.42 -13.40 -18.80
C ASP A 168 -4.11 -13.46 -17.30
N PRO A 169 -5.05 -13.91 -16.45
CA PRO A 169 -4.81 -14.03 -15.02
C PRO A 169 -3.76 -15.10 -14.72
N PRO A 170 -3.10 -15.04 -13.55
CA PRO A 170 -2.20 -16.09 -13.11
C PRO A 170 -2.97 -17.40 -12.91
N GLN A 171 -2.31 -18.51 -13.20
CA GLN A 171 -2.79 -19.82 -12.81
C GLN A 171 -2.86 -19.89 -11.28
N PRO A 172 -3.84 -20.59 -10.69
CA PRO A 172 -3.99 -20.66 -9.23
C PRO A 172 -2.69 -21.02 -8.51
N GLN A 173 -1.87 -21.90 -9.09
CA GLN A 173 -0.59 -22.35 -8.52
C GLN A 173 0.47 -21.23 -8.39
N GLU A 174 0.37 -20.17 -9.19
CA GLU A 174 1.26 -19.00 -9.11
C GLU A 174 0.85 -18.03 -8.00
N LEU A 175 -0.37 -18.14 -7.48
CA LEU A 175 -0.85 -17.35 -6.34
C LEU A 175 -0.46 -18.04 -5.02
N PRO A 176 -0.22 -17.26 -3.95
CA PRO A 176 -0.20 -17.78 -2.58
C PRO A 176 -1.47 -18.57 -2.28
N GLU A 177 -1.33 -19.71 -1.60
CA GLU A 177 -2.47 -20.58 -1.25
C GLU A 177 -3.58 -19.86 -0.50
N VAL A 178 -3.22 -18.89 0.35
CA VAL A 178 -4.16 -18.08 1.13
C VAL A 178 -4.93 -17.04 0.30
N LEU A 179 -4.55 -16.84 -0.96
CA LEU A 179 -5.21 -15.96 -1.93
C LEU A 179 -5.99 -16.73 -3.01
N ARG A 180 -6.03 -18.06 -2.93
CA ARG A 180 -6.82 -18.92 -3.82
C ARG A 180 -8.23 -19.12 -3.29
#